data_AF-A0A1Y0H0Q7-F1
#
_entry.id   AF-A0A1Y0H0Q7-F1
#
_cell.length_a   1.000
_cell.length_b   1.000
_cell.length_c   1.000
_cell.angle_alpha   90.00
_cell.angle_beta   90.00
_cell.angle_gamma   90.00
#
_symmetry.space_group_name_H-M   'P 1'
#
loop_
_entity.id
_entity.type
_entity.pdbx_description
1 polymer ?
#
loop_
_entity_poly.entity_id
_entity_poly.type
_entity_poly.pdbx_seq_one_letter_code
_entity_poly.pdbx_strand_id
1 'polypeptide(L)'
;MNKRNDVLVGFQETGPEMWISGRAAVRLARDPAGTLRKIINLAEGLAPTEGGSWGDYSGSVVDGDNLTDLWTIQSVANEKGRGSTVIAKIKLPEK
;
A
#
# COMPACT_ATOMS: atom_id res chain seq x y z
N MET A 1 4.89 15.96 -8.99
CA MET A 1 5.70 15.40 -10.11
C MET A 1 6.51 14.24 -9.58
N ASN A 2 6.60 13.12 -10.30
CA ASN A 2 7.51 12.01 -9.99
C ASN A 2 8.71 12.05 -10.94
N LYS A 3 9.90 12.35 -10.45
CA LYS A 3 11.10 12.52 -11.30
C LYS A 3 11.68 11.21 -11.84
N ARG A 4 11.30 10.04 -11.29
CA ARG A 4 11.86 8.73 -11.70
C ARG A 4 10.95 7.93 -12.62
N ASN A 5 9.69 8.32 -12.77
CA ASN A 5 8.65 7.55 -13.47
C ASN A 5 8.42 6.14 -12.86
N ASP A 6 8.83 5.93 -11.61
CA ASP A 6 8.50 4.71 -10.86
C ASP A 6 7.04 4.75 -10.43
N VAL A 7 6.36 3.62 -10.32
CA VAL A 7 4.95 3.53 -9.93
C VAL A 7 4.84 2.81 -8.60
N LEU A 8 4.02 3.37 -7.71
CA LEU A 8 3.55 2.72 -6.49
C LEU A 8 2.04 2.50 -6.60
N VAL A 9 1.61 1.27 -6.33
CA VAL A 9 0.21 0.88 -6.20
C VAL A 9 0.01 0.40 -4.77
N GLY A 10 -0.66 1.20 -3.94
CA GLY A 10 -1.14 0.79 -2.62
C GLY A 10 -2.54 0.19 -2.71
N PHE A 11 -2.78 -0.91 -2.02
CA PHE A 11 -4.07 -1.61 -2.05
C PHE A 11 -4.31 -2.42 -0.78
N GLN A 12 -5.56 -2.78 -0.55
CA GLN A 12 -5.95 -3.74 0.47
C GLN A 12 -6.04 -5.15 -0.11
N GLU A 13 -5.65 -6.14 0.69
CA GLU A 13 -5.87 -7.56 0.41
C GLU A 13 -6.78 -8.15 1.50
N THR A 14 -7.72 -8.99 1.10
CA THR A 14 -8.63 -9.71 1.98
C THR A 14 -8.92 -11.08 1.37
N GLY A 15 -9.24 -12.06 2.19
CA GLY A 15 -9.56 -13.41 1.73
C GLY A 15 -10.24 -14.25 2.80
N PRO A 16 -10.53 -15.54 2.52
CA PRO A 16 -11.18 -16.42 3.49
C PRO A 16 -10.37 -16.61 4.78
N GLU A 17 -9.03 -16.54 4.69
CA GLU A 17 -8.09 -16.82 5.79
C GLU A 17 -7.37 -15.54 6.26
N MET A 18 -7.79 -14.36 5.82
CA MET A 18 -7.14 -13.10 6.19
C MET A 18 -8.11 -11.92 6.16
N TRP A 19 -7.86 -10.96 7.03
CA TRP A 19 -8.68 -9.75 7.15
C TRP A 19 -8.12 -8.62 6.29
N ILE A 20 -8.83 -7.48 6.28
CA ILE A 20 -8.44 -6.30 5.49
C ILE A 20 -7.03 -5.86 5.89
N SER A 21 -6.08 -6.13 5.01
CA SER A 21 -4.64 -5.97 5.25
C SER A 21 -4.02 -5.02 4.24
N GLY A 22 -2.99 -4.28 4.66
CA GLY A 22 -2.34 -3.28 3.83
C GLY A 22 -1.24 -3.88 2.97
N ARG A 23 -1.28 -3.63 1.67
CA ARG A 23 -0.29 -4.07 0.69
C ARG A 23 0.18 -2.93 -0.19
N ALA A 24 1.34 -3.14 -0.81
CA ALA A 24 1.83 -2.30 -1.88
C ALA A 24 2.53 -3.13 -2.95
N ALA A 25 2.54 -2.64 -4.18
CA ALA A 25 3.38 -3.15 -5.24
C ALA A 25 4.04 -1.98 -5.95
N VAL A 26 5.24 -2.22 -6.48
CA VAL A 26 6.00 -1.21 -7.21
C VAL A 26 6.33 -1.68 -8.61
N ARG A 27 6.47 -0.72 -9.50
CA ARG A 27 7.09 -0.89 -10.80
C ARG A 27 8.16 0.18 -10.92
N LEU A 28 9.38 -0.22 -11.26
CA LEU A 28 10.41 0.73 -11.63
C LEU A 28 10.25 1.12 -13.10
N ALA A 29 10.69 2.32 -13.48
CA ALA A 29 10.61 2.78 -14.86
C ALA A 29 11.30 1.83 -15.85
N ARG A 30 12.33 1.10 -15.38
CA ARG A 30 13.10 0.10 -16.15
C ARG A 30 12.45 -1.29 -16.24
N ASP A 31 11.40 -1.56 -15.49
CA ASP A 31 10.74 -2.87 -15.55
C ASP A 31 9.96 -3.03 -16.88
N PRO A 32 9.72 -4.25 -17.38
CA PRO A 32 8.88 -4.46 -18.56
C PRO A 32 7.46 -3.93 -18.38
N ALA A 33 6.88 -3.29 -19.40
CA ALA A 33 5.52 -2.77 -19.31
C ALA A 33 4.50 -3.86 -18.93
N GLY A 34 3.47 -3.48 -18.16
CA GLY A 34 2.45 -4.41 -17.66
C GLY A 34 2.89 -5.31 -16.51
N THR A 35 4.09 -5.10 -15.96
CA THR A 35 4.58 -5.85 -14.79
C THR A 35 4.59 -5.01 -13.52
N LEU A 36 4.33 -5.68 -12.40
CA LEU A 36 4.60 -5.21 -11.04
C LEU A 36 5.60 -6.17 -10.40
N ARG A 37 6.44 -5.63 -9.51
CA ARG A 37 7.32 -6.45 -8.66
C ARG A 37 6.52 -7.14 -7.56
N LYS A 38 7.20 -8.00 -6.78
CA LYS A 38 6.61 -8.73 -5.65
C LYS A 38 5.84 -7.80 -4.71
N ILE A 39 4.69 -8.27 -4.26
CA ILE A 39 3.85 -7.57 -3.28
C ILE A 39 4.62 -7.39 -1.97
N ILE A 40 4.55 -6.17 -1.44
CA ILE A 40 5.09 -5.75 -0.16
C ILE A 40 3.94 -5.80 0.86
N ASN A 41 4.18 -6.51 1.96
CA ASN A 41 3.29 -6.51 3.11
C ASN A 41 3.58 -5.27 3.98
N LEU A 42 2.56 -4.45 4.23
CA LEU A 42 2.68 -3.25 5.07
C LEU A 42 2.14 -3.49 6.48
N ALA A 43 1.02 -4.20 6.58
CA ALA A 43 0.38 -4.57 7.84
C ALA A 43 -0.67 -5.66 7.60
N GLU A 44 -0.85 -6.54 8.58
CA GLU A 44 -1.95 -7.51 8.59
C GLU A 44 -3.18 -6.95 9.31
N GLY A 45 -4.36 -7.25 8.78
CA GLY A 45 -5.60 -7.10 9.49
C GLY A 45 -5.74 -8.15 10.58
N LEU A 46 -6.29 -7.78 11.73
CA LEU A 46 -6.28 -8.63 12.94
C LEU A 46 -7.64 -9.21 13.32
N ALA A 47 -8.74 -8.72 12.74
CA ALA A 47 -10.09 -9.20 13.00
C ALA A 47 -11.02 -8.97 11.79
N PRO A 48 -12.14 -9.70 11.67
CA PRO A 48 -13.20 -9.36 10.73
C PRO A 48 -13.77 -7.97 11.02
N THR A 49 -14.30 -7.29 10.00
CA THR A 49 -14.93 -5.97 10.18
C THR A 49 -16.14 -6.05 11.12
N GLU A 50 -16.32 -5.04 11.98
CA GLU A 50 -17.52 -4.89 12.83
C GLU A 50 -18.78 -4.43 12.04
N GLY A 51 -18.68 -4.34 10.70
CA GLY A 51 -19.79 -3.95 9.81
C GLY A 51 -19.78 -2.48 9.38
N GLY A 52 -18.77 -1.70 9.78
CA GLY A 52 -18.56 -0.35 9.25
C GLY A 52 -17.88 -0.34 7.88
N SER A 53 -18.04 0.75 7.13
CA SER A 53 -17.37 1.04 5.85
C SER A 53 -15.88 1.36 6.07
N TRP A 54 -15.10 0.33 6.40
CA TRP A 54 -13.66 0.41 6.63
C TRP A 54 -12.91 -0.43 5.61
N GLY A 55 -11.74 0.05 5.20
CA GLY A 55 -11.02 -0.50 4.04
C GLY A 55 -11.17 0.36 2.77
N ASP A 56 -12.02 1.38 2.82
CA ASP A 56 -12.38 2.22 1.67
C ASP A 56 -11.30 3.22 1.26
N TYR A 57 -10.29 3.44 2.11
CA TYR A 57 -9.21 4.39 1.84
C TYR A 57 -7.88 3.72 1.57
N SER A 58 -7.40 3.89 0.33
CA SER A 58 -6.03 3.70 -0.11
C SER A 58 -5.55 5.00 -0.76
N GLY A 59 -4.42 5.52 -0.30
CA GLY A 59 -3.79 6.71 -0.86
C GLY A 59 -2.32 6.44 -1.17
N SER A 60 -1.84 6.89 -2.32
CA SER A 60 -0.40 6.88 -2.64
C SER A 60 0.01 8.23 -3.19
N VAL A 61 1.17 8.72 -2.77
CA VAL A 61 1.63 10.07 -3.09
C VAL A 61 3.14 10.10 -3.30
N VAL A 62 3.58 11.03 -4.14
CA VAL A 62 5.00 11.33 -4.31
C VAL A 62 5.39 12.35 -3.24
N ASP A 63 6.53 12.12 -2.60
CA ASP A 63 7.12 13.07 -1.67
C ASP A 63 7.35 14.43 -2.35
N GLY A 64 6.77 15.48 -1.78
CA GLY A 64 6.81 16.83 -2.34
C GLY A 64 8.19 17.49 -2.28
N ASP A 65 9.05 17.05 -1.34
CA ASP A 65 10.34 17.68 -1.09
C ASP A 65 11.41 17.17 -2.07
N ASN A 66 11.47 15.85 -2.26
CA ASN A 66 12.50 15.23 -3.12
C ASN A 66 11.97 14.76 -4.49
N LEU A 67 10.64 14.67 -4.66
CA LEU A 67 9.98 14.27 -5.91
C LEU A 67 10.36 12.86 -6.41
N THR A 68 10.88 12.00 -5.54
CA THR A 68 11.34 10.64 -5.86
C THR A 68 10.90 9.57 -4.89
N ASP A 69 10.72 9.92 -3.62
CA ASP A 69 10.22 9.00 -2.61
C ASP A 69 8.71 8.81 -2.80
N LEU A 70 8.25 7.58 -2.58
CA LEU A 70 6.85 7.20 -2.75
C LEU A 70 6.29 6.77 -1.41
N TRP A 71 5.16 7.35 -1.04
CA TRP A 71 4.47 7.11 0.21
C TRP A 71 3.10 6.48 -0.07
N THR A 72 2.65 5.64 0.86
CA THR A 72 1.30 5.09 0.83
C THR A 72 0.66 5.08 2.20
N ILE A 73 -0.66 5.26 2.21
CA ILE A 73 -1.53 5.24 3.37
C ILE A 73 -2.59 4.17 3.10
N GLN A 74 -2.67 3.17 3.97
CA GLN A 74 -3.62 2.07 3.82
C GLN A 74 -4.47 1.92 5.08
N SER A 75 -5.78 1.76 4.88
CA SER A 75 -6.68 1.28 5.93
C SER A 75 -6.51 -0.22 6.17
N VAL A 76 -6.45 -0.63 7.43
CA VAL A 76 -6.39 -2.05 7.86
C VAL A 76 -7.35 -2.32 9.01
N ALA A 77 -7.76 -3.58 9.20
CA ALA A 77 -8.61 -3.96 10.33
C ALA A 77 -7.79 -4.17 11.61
N ASN A 78 -8.12 -3.49 12.71
CA ASN A 78 -7.50 -3.71 14.01
C ASN A 78 -8.15 -4.87 14.79
N GLU A 79 -7.68 -5.12 16.01
CA GLU A 79 -8.12 -6.21 16.88
C GLU A 79 -9.61 -6.13 17.27
N LYS A 80 -10.23 -4.96 17.11
CA LYS A 80 -11.66 -4.73 17.38
C LYS A 80 -12.51 -4.77 16.12
N GLY A 81 -11.94 -5.13 14.97
CA GLY A 81 -12.64 -5.09 13.68
C GLY A 81 -12.90 -3.68 13.15
N ARG A 82 -12.20 -2.68 13.69
CA ARG A 82 -12.31 -1.26 13.30
C ARG A 82 -11.18 -0.85 12.37
N GLY A 83 -11.39 0.25 11.66
CA GLY A 83 -10.35 0.88 10.86
C GLY A 83 -9.14 1.30 11.70
N SER A 84 -7.97 0.93 11.23
CA SER A 84 -6.67 1.47 11.61
C SER A 84 -5.93 1.89 10.35
N THR A 85 -4.79 2.58 10.51
CA THR A 85 -4.05 3.14 9.39
C THR A 85 -2.58 2.79 9.49
N VAL A 86 -2.00 2.35 8.38
CA VAL A 86 -0.55 2.28 8.20
C VAL A 86 -0.12 3.33 7.18
N ILE A 87 0.92 4.09 7.53
CA ILE A 87 1.59 5.05 6.64
C ILE A 87 2.99 4.53 6.42
N ALA A 88 3.37 4.31 5.17
CA ALA A 88 4.66 3.74 4.84
C ALA A 88 5.36 4.50 3.71
N LYS A 89 6.64 4.77 3.92
CA LYS A 89 7.56 5.11 2.83
C LYS A 89 8.05 3.84 2.19
N ILE A 90 7.90 3.72 0.87
CA ILE A 90 8.34 2.52 0.16
C ILE A 90 9.81 2.64 -0.20
N LYS A 91 10.62 1.72 0.33
CA LYS A 91 12.03 1.59 -0.06
C LYS A 91 12.10 0.96 -1.44
N LEU A 92 12.35 1.78 -2.46
CA LEU A 92 12.63 1.29 -3.80
C LEU A 92 14.02 0.66 -3.85
N PRO A 93 14.20 -0.46 -4.58
CA PRO A 93 15.53 -1.01 -4.82
C PRO A 93 16.44 0.01 -5.48
N GLU A 94 17.72 0.00 -5.12
CA GLU A 94 18.72 0.84 -5.78
C GLU A 94 18.79 0.54 -7.29
N LYS A 95 19.37 1.47 -8.05
CA LYS A 95 19.43 1.36 -9.51
C LYS A 95 20.25 0.16 -9.93
#